data_AF-A0A0F3IEG2-F1
#
_entry.id   AF-A0A0F3IEG2-F1
#
_cell.length_a   1.000
_cell.length_b   1.000
_cell.length_c   1.000
_cell.angle_alpha   90.00
_cell.angle_beta   90.00
_cell.angle_gamma   90.00
#
_symmetry.space_group_name_H-M   'P 1'
#
loop_
_entity.id
_entity.type
_entity.pdbx_description
1 polymer ?
#
loop_
_entity_poly.entity_id
_entity_poly.type
_entity_poly.pdbx_seq_one_letter_code
_entity_poly.pdbx_strand_id
1 'polypeptide(L)'
;MIGNASANTLNGGSGNDTLTGGNASDVLIGGAGADSINLTETVAATDTIKIAAGESLSTGFDRVTGFALGVNTTTTTGVDKLDLASKTIAANAASVNGVDKGIIKSHHIENGVITFDDNDAFTTALSLTASDLTDMLAYLSANITKKGVTVVANLDGDAYVFQDGGTKDTLVQLIGVTVDSLSNTGLAVDGVWVV
;
A
#
# COMPACT_ATOMS: atom_id res chain seq x y z
N MET A 1 -5.80 -19.72 6.13
CA MET A 1 -4.61 -20.50 5.74
C MET A 1 -3.45 -20.09 6.62
N ILE A 2 -2.68 -21.05 7.12
CA ILE A 2 -1.52 -20.81 7.97
C ILE A 2 -0.36 -21.61 7.38
N GLY A 3 0.78 -20.96 7.18
CA GLY A 3 2.02 -21.60 6.79
C GLY A 3 2.70 -22.34 7.94
N ASN A 4 3.99 -22.59 7.80
CA ASN A 4 4.82 -23.28 8.78
C ASN A 4 6.17 -22.56 8.95
N ALA A 5 7.13 -23.19 9.63
CA ALA A 5 8.43 -22.57 9.89
C ALA A 5 9.39 -22.56 8.67
N SER A 6 8.93 -22.95 7.49
CA SER A 6 9.67 -22.94 6.22
C SER A 6 9.01 -21.98 5.25
N ALA A 7 9.77 -21.52 4.24
CA ALA A 7 9.24 -20.66 3.18
C ALA A 7 8.02 -21.30 2.50
N ASN A 8 6.93 -20.54 2.40
CA ASN A 8 5.66 -20.96 1.85
C ASN A 8 5.20 -20.04 0.72
N THR A 9 4.35 -20.58 -0.14
CA THR A 9 3.55 -19.78 -1.07
C THR A 9 2.09 -20.06 -0.73
N LEU A 10 1.41 -19.06 -0.18
CA LEU A 10 0.04 -19.13 0.24
C LEU A 10 -0.82 -18.33 -0.74
N ASN A 11 -1.89 -18.95 -1.23
CA ASN A 11 -2.85 -18.32 -2.14
C ASN A 11 -4.28 -18.57 -1.63
N GLY A 12 -4.98 -17.51 -1.20
CA GLY A 12 -6.37 -17.59 -0.72
C GLY A 12 -7.35 -17.88 -1.85
N GLY A 13 -7.15 -17.24 -3.00
CA GLY A 13 -7.86 -17.52 -4.23
C GLY A 13 -9.06 -16.59 -4.41
N SER A 14 -10.26 -17.03 -4.06
CA SER A 14 -11.47 -16.20 -4.18
C SER A 14 -12.26 -16.24 -2.89
N GLY A 15 -12.78 -15.09 -2.48
CA GLY A 15 -13.44 -14.92 -1.20
C GLY A 15 -12.60 -14.06 -0.28
N ASN A 16 -13.07 -13.88 0.96
CA ASN A 16 -12.32 -13.13 1.97
C ASN A 16 -11.53 -14.13 2.80
N ASP A 17 -10.23 -14.21 2.54
CA ASP A 17 -9.33 -15.16 3.14
C ASP A 17 -8.54 -14.55 4.31
N THR A 18 -8.00 -15.43 5.15
CA THR A 18 -7.03 -15.04 6.19
C THR A 18 -5.77 -15.85 5.98
N LEU A 19 -4.64 -15.19 5.73
CA LEU A 19 -3.36 -15.82 5.49
C LEU A 19 -2.38 -15.45 6.61
N THR A 20 -1.60 -16.42 7.08
CA THR A 20 -0.50 -16.20 8.04
C THR A 20 0.73 -16.93 7.53
N GLY A 21 1.82 -16.21 7.29
CA GLY A 21 3.04 -16.73 6.69
C GLY A 21 3.74 -17.72 7.61
N GLY A 22 4.37 -17.23 8.67
CA GLY A 22 5.21 -18.04 9.53
C GLY A 22 6.37 -17.22 10.07
N ASN A 23 7.53 -17.85 10.26
CA ASN A 23 8.78 -17.19 10.67
C ASN A 23 9.85 -17.25 9.56
N ALA A 24 9.43 -17.55 8.33
CA ALA A 24 10.31 -17.74 7.18
C ALA A 24 9.82 -16.85 6.05
N SER A 25 10.68 -16.59 5.06
CA SER A 25 10.31 -15.75 3.92
C SER A 25 9.20 -16.38 3.09
N ASP A 26 8.02 -15.78 3.14
CA ASP A 26 6.81 -16.28 2.51
C ASP A 26 6.36 -15.41 1.32
N VAL A 27 5.62 -16.04 0.41
CA VAL A 27 4.88 -15.36 -0.65
C VAL A 27 3.39 -15.50 -0.37
N LEU A 28 2.72 -14.40 -0.10
CA LEU A 28 1.30 -14.37 0.26
C LEU A 28 0.50 -13.67 -0.85
N ILE A 29 -0.47 -14.38 -1.39
CA ILE A 29 -1.42 -13.90 -2.40
C ILE A 29 -2.80 -14.03 -1.77
N GLY A 30 -3.44 -12.91 -1.44
CA GLY A 30 -4.82 -12.92 -0.96
C GLY A 30 -5.73 -13.51 -2.05
N GLY A 31 -5.72 -12.85 -3.20
CA GLY A 31 -6.54 -13.21 -4.35
C GLY A 31 -7.70 -12.22 -4.48
N ALA A 32 -8.83 -12.68 -5.01
CA ALA A 32 -9.99 -11.82 -5.18
C ALA A 32 -10.84 -11.78 -3.90
N GLY A 33 -10.94 -10.61 -3.27
CA GLY A 33 -11.75 -10.40 -2.08
C GLY A 33 -11.08 -9.44 -1.13
N ALA A 34 -11.62 -9.31 0.08
CA ALA A 34 -11.01 -8.54 1.14
C ALA A 34 -10.25 -9.49 2.07
N ASP A 35 -8.93 -9.60 1.87
CA ASP A 35 -8.11 -10.58 2.58
C ASP A 35 -7.43 -9.98 3.81
N SER A 36 -7.20 -10.81 4.83
CA SER A 36 -6.42 -10.46 6.01
C SER A 36 -5.10 -11.23 5.99
N ILE A 37 -4.00 -10.50 5.80
CA ILE A 37 -2.65 -11.05 5.73
C ILE A 37 -1.92 -10.71 7.02
N ASN A 38 -1.40 -11.72 7.70
CA ASN A 38 -0.68 -11.55 8.96
C ASN A 38 0.78 -12.02 8.81
N LEU A 39 1.69 -11.07 8.97
CA LEU A 39 3.15 -11.25 8.93
C LEU A 39 3.78 -11.12 10.33
N THR A 40 2.99 -11.13 11.41
CA THR A 40 3.56 -11.08 12.76
C THR A 40 4.37 -12.35 13.03
N GLU A 41 5.68 -12.18 13.19
CA GLU A 41 6.63 -13.26 13.37
C GLU A 41 7.55 -13.05 14.58
N THR A 42 8.15 -14.13 15.05
CA THR A 42 9.10 -14.12 16.18
C THR A 42 10.56 -14.07 15.74
N VAL A 43 10.82 -14.37 14.47
CA VAL A 43 12.14 -14.31 13.84
C VAL A 43 11.95 -13.56 12.54
N ALA A 44 12.59 -12.39 12.41
CA ALA A 44 12.39 -11.53 11.25
C ALA A 44 12.80 -12.22 9.94
N ALA A 45 11.90 -12.26 8.96
CA ALA A 45 12.06 -12.77 7.63
C ALA A 45 11.52 -11.76 6.60
N THR A 46 11.92 -11.92 5.35
CA THR A 46 11.45 -11.06 4.26
C THR A 46 10.23 -11.70 3.62
N ASP A 47 9.05 -11.14 3.82
CA ASP A 47 7.84 -11.61 3.16
C ASP A 47 7.52 -10.80 1.91
N THR A 48 6.87 -11.45 0.95
CA THR A 48 6.36 -10.81 -0.26
C THR A 48 4.85 -10.97 -0.34
N ILE A 49 4.15 -9.84 -0.26
CA ILE A 49 2.73 -9.77 -0.54
C ILE A 49 2.57 -9.47 -2.01
N LYS A 50 1.97 -10.40 -2.75
CA LYS A 50 1.78 -10.28 -4.18
C LYS A 50 0.33 -10.00 -4.51
N ILE A 51 0.11 -8.95 -5.28
CA ILE A 51 -1.22 -8.46 -5.63
C ILE A 51 -1.27 -8.19 -7.12
N ALA A 52 -2.00 -9.05 -7.84
CA ALA A 52 -2.25 -8.85 -9.25
C ALA A 52 -3.31 -7.76 -9.48
N ALA A 53 -3.33 -7.24 -10.71
CA ALA A 53 -4.31 -6.24 -11.09
C ALA A 53 -5.74 -6.78 -10.93
N GLY A 54 -6.53 -6.10 -10.11
CA GLY A 54 -7.95 -6.43 -9.89
C GLY A 54 -8.24 -7.47 -8.82
N GLU A 55 -7.25 -7.82 -7.98
CA GLU A 55 -7.42 -8.68 -6.81
C GLU A 55 -7.89 -7.88 -5.58
N SER A 56 -7.19 -6.79 -5.26
CA SER A 56 -7.41 -5.97 -4.06
C SER A 56 -8.08 -4.63 -4.41
N LEU A 57 -9.42 -4.58 -4.43
CA LEU A 57 -10.17 -3.43 -4.94
C LEU A 57 -10.63 -2.49 -3.81
N SER A 58 -10.93 -1.22 -4.12
CA SER A 58 -11.42 -0.25 -3.12
C SER A 58 -12.70 -0.65 -2.39
N THR A 59 -13.51 -1.56 -2.97
CA THR A 59 -14.73 -2.12 -2.34
C THR A 59 -14.47 -3.28 -1.38
N GLY A 60 -13.26 -3.83 -1.38
CA GLY A 60 -12.84 -4.99 -0.61
C GLY A 60 -11.37 -5.22 -0.88
N PHE A 61 -10.53 -4.56 -0.07
CA PHE A 61 -9.09 -4.52 -0.22
C PHE A 61 -8.40 -5.31 0.90
N ASP A 62 -7.13 -5.63 0.66
CA ASP A 62 -6.34 -6.46 1.54
C ASP A 62 -5.78 -5.64 2.70
N ARG A 63 -5.74 -6.29 3.85
CA ARG A 63 -5.32 -5.71 5.11
C ARG A 63 -4.17 -6.51 5.66
N VAL A 64 -3.04 -5.85 5.83
CA VAL A 64 -1.79 -6.45 6.22
C VAL A 64 -1.42 -6.01 7.62
N THR A 65 -1.20 -6.96 8.53
CA THR A 65 -0.69 -6.70 9.87
C THR A 65 0.74 -7.23 9.99
N GLY A 66 1.60 -6.48 10.68
CA GLY A 66 2.98 -6.89 10.94
C GLY A 66 3.95 -6.57 9.81
N PHE A 67 3.54 -5.78 8.81
CA PHE A 67 4.40 -5.42 7.69
C PHE A 67 5.64 -4.64 8.16
N ALA A 68 6.81 -5.22 7.95
CA ALA A 68 8.10 -4.64 8.32
C ALA A 68 8.61 -3.70 7.22
N LEU A 69 8.63 -2.39 7.52
CA LEU A 69 9.11 -1.37 6.59
C LEU A 69 10.59 -1.48 6.27
N GLY A 70 10.94 -1.00 5.08
CA GLY A 70 12.33 -0.81 4.70
C GLY A 70 13.00 0.23 5.58
N VAL A 71 14.21 -0.09 6.01
CA VAL A 71 15.13 0.93 6.51
C VAL A 71 15.93 1.45 5.32
N ASN A 72 16.27 2.74 5.29
CA ASN A 72 17.19 3.34 4.29
C ASN A 72 18.65 2.87 4.52
N THR A 73 18.83 1.55 4.67
CA THR A 73 20.09 0.86 4.91
C THR A 73 20.21 -0.28 3.91
N THR A 74 21.42 -0.77 3.71
CA THR A 74 21.71 -1.82 2.72
C THR A 74 21.30 -3.23 3.18
N THR A 75 20.58 -3.38 4.29
CA THR A 75 20.14 -4.68 4.82
C THR A 75 18.65 -4.87 4.62
N THR A 76 18.27 -5.91 3.89
CA THR A 76 16.87 -6.29 3.62
C THR A 76 16.35 -7.38 4.56
N THR A 77 17.17 -7.85 5.50
CA THR A 77 16.77 -8.92 6.42
C THR A 77 15.59 -8.45 7.27
N GLY A 78 14.47 -9.19 7.19
CA GLY A 78 13.28 -8.85 7.97
C GLY A 78 12.47 -7.69 7.43
N VAL A 79 12.71 -7.27 6.18
CA VAL A 79 11.91 -6.22 5.52
C VAL A 79 10.96 -6.86 4.52
N ASP A 80 9.70 -6.44 4.58
CA ASP A 80 8.64 -6.94 3.72
C ASP A 80 8.49 -6.14 2.43
N LYS A 81 7.83 -6.78 1.48
CA LYS A 81 7.71 -6.29 0.11
C LYS A 81 6.28 -6.37 -0.39
N LEU A 82 5.88 -5.34 -1.14
CA LEU A 82 4.65 -5.34 -1.90
C LEU A 82 4.95 -5.52 -3.40
N ASP A 83 4.63 -6.69 -3.95
CA ASP A 83 4.73 -7.01 -5.38
C ASP A 83 3.40 -6.66 -6.07
N LEU A 84 3.32 -5.41 -6.56
CA LEU A 84 2.18 -4.86 -7.28
C LEU A 84 2.31 -5.07 -8.80
N ALA A 85 1.19 -4.97 -9.51
CA ALA A 85 1.14 -5.11 -10.97
C ALA A 85 2.04 -4.12 -11.75
N SER A 86 2.32 -2.95 -11.17
CA SER A 86 3.28 -1.96 -11.67
C SER A 86 4.24 -1.52 -10.57
N LYS A 87 5.42 -1.03 -10.98
CA LYS A 87 6.48 -0.50 -10.10
C LYS A 87 6.63 1.02 -10.21
N THR A 88 5.73 1.66 -10.95
CA THR A 88 5.82 3.10 -11.18
C THR A 88 5.31 3.82 -9.93
N ILE A 89 6.17 4.62 -9.33
CA ILE A 89 5.83 5.50 -8.22
C ILE A 89 5.47 6.88 -8.80
N ALA A 90 4.51 7.57 -8.19
CA ALA A 90 4.15 8.92 -8.61
C ALA A 90 5.34 9.87 -8.52
N ALA A 91 5.44 10.77 -9.50
CA ALA A 91 6.46 11.82 -9.46
C ALA A 91 6.13 12.84 -8.37
N ASN A 92 7.18 13.46 -7.79
CA ASN A 92 6.99 14.52 -6.81
C ASN A 92 6.19 15.68 -7.42
N ALA A 93 5.27 16.22 -6.63
CA ALA A 93 4.40 17.31 -7.02
C ALA A 93 4.19 18.22 -5.82
N ALA A 94 4.70 19.45 -5.90
CA ALA A 94 4.71 20.38 -4.77
C ALA A 94 3.31 20.89 -4.37
N SER A 95 2.41 21.03 -5.35
CA SER A 95 1.04 21.50 -5.12
C SER A 95 0.22 21.22 -6.36
N VAL A 96 -0.88 20.48 -6.20
CA VAL A 96 -1.81 20.14 -7.29
C VAL A 96 -3.24 20.40 -6.81
N ASN A 97 -3.94 21.31 -7.49
CA ASN A 97 -5.38 21.44 -7.34
C ASN A 97 -6.07 20.25 -8.03
N GLY A 98 -6.82 19.47 -7.26
CA GLY A 98 -7.48 18.26 -7.77
C GLY A 98 -8.98 18.41 -7.92
N VAL A 99 -9.65 17.27 -8.12
CA VAL A 99 -11.10 17.15 -8.08
C VAL A 99 -11.53 16.94 -6.64
N ASP A 100 -12.22 17.92 -6.06
CA ASP A 100 -12.68 17.91 -4.67
C ASP A 100 -13.48 16.66 -4.29
N LYS A 101 -13.20 16.14 -3.09
CA LYS A 101 -13.94 15.07 -2.41
C LYS A 101 -14.03 15.37 -0.92
N GLY A 102 -15.26 15.61 -0.44
CA GLY A 102 -15.48 16.04 0.93
C GLY A 102 -14.68 17.30 1.24
N ILE A 103 -13.80 17.20 2.24
CA ILE A 103 -12.89 18.28 2.63
C ILE A 103 -11.60 18.32 1.82
N ILE A 104 -11.26 17.27 1.07
CA ILE A 104 -9.98 17.16 0.34
C ILE A 104 -10.09 17.84 -1.02
N LYS A 105 -9.18 18.77 -1.32
CA LYS A 105 -9.19 19.55 -2.58
C LYS A 105 -7.87 19.51 -3.32
N SER A 106 -6.76 19.66 -2.63
CA SER A 106 -5.43 19.61 -3.23
C SER A 106 -4.54 18.55 -2.59
N HIS A 107 -3.42 18.27 -3.26
CA HIS A 107 -2.42 17.34 -2.75
C HIS A 107 -0.98 17.78 -3.05
N HIS A 108 -0.08 17.18 -2.29
CA HIS A 108 1.37 17.21 -2.46
C HIS A 108 1.88 15.77 -2.46
N ILE A 109 2.77 15.46 -3.41
CA ILE A 109 3.44 14.15 -3.48
C ILE A 109 4.93 14.36 -3.29
N GLU A 110 5.52 13.63 -2.36
CA GLU A 110 6.96 13.58 -2.16
C GLU A 110 7.38 12.13 -1.92
N ASN A 111 8.26 11.62 -2.78
CA ASN A 111 8.77 10.25 -2.74
C ASN A 111 7.64 9.19 -2.70
N GLY A 112 6.56 9.44 -3.45
CA GLY A 112 5.40 8.55 -3.52
C GLY A 112 4.41 8.67 -2.36
N VAL A 113 4.73 9.41 -1.30
CA VAL A 113 3.77 9.73 -0.24
C VAL A 113 2.90 10.88 -0.71
N ILE A 114 1.58 10.67 -0.73
CA ILE A 114 0.59 11.71 -1.02
C ILE A 114 0.00 12.25 0.29
N THR A 115 -0.03 13.57 0.39
CA THR A 115 -0.65 14.33 1.48
C THR A 115 -1.67 15.30 0.92
N PHE A 116 -2.67 15.65 1.72
CA PHE A 116 -3.87 16.35 1.27
C PHE A 116 -4.02 17.70 1.95
N ASP A 117 -4.79 18.62 1.37
CA ASP A 117 -5.15 19.93 1.94
C ASP A 117 -6.61 20.26 1.58
N ASP A 118 -7.27 21.07 2.41
CA ASP A 118 -8.66 21.53 2.26
C ASP A 118 -8.81 22.82 1.43
N ASN A 119 -7.69 23.32 0.93
CA ASN A 119 -7.60 24.43 -0.02
C ASN A 119 -7.25 23.93 -1.42
N ASP A 120 -7.63 24.72 -2.44
CA ASP A 120 -7.32 24.43 -3.84
C ASP A 120 -5.80 24.48 -4.13
N ALA A 121 -5.04 25.17 -3.27
CA ALA A 121 -3.58 25.17 -3.31
C ALA A 121 -3.06 24.47 -2.05
N PHE A 122 -2.15 23.52 -2.24
CA PHE A 122 -1.51 22.85 -1.12
C PHE A 122 -0.59 23.83 -0.38
N THR A 123 -0.89 24.04 0.90
CA THR A 123 -0.16 24.94 1.81
C THR A 123 0.20 24.23 3.10
N THR A 124 -0.72 23.46 3.68
CA THR A 124 -0.54 22.74 4.94
C THR A 124 -1.23 21.38 4.86
N ALA A 125 -0.50 20.33 5.21
CA ALA A 125 -1.04 18.98 5.24
C ALA A 125 -2.21 18.88 6.23
N LEU A 126 -3.35 18.45 5.72
CA LEU A 126 -4.55 18.13 6.47
C LEU A 126 -4.35 16.84 7.26
N SER A 127 -4.75 16.84 8.53
CA SER A 127 -4.80 15.64 9.36
C SER A 127 -6.11 14.91 9.13
N LEU A 128 -6.04 13.80 8.40
CA LEU A 128 -7.20 12.95 8.12
C LEU A 128 -7.38 11.87 9.20
N THR A 129 -8.61 11.39 9.35
CA THR A 129 -9.02 10.33 10.29
C THR A 129 -9.72 9.19 9.55
N ALA A 130 -10.01 8.07 10.22
CA ALA A 130 -10.72 6.94 9.61
C ALA A 130 -12.07 7.32 8.95
N SER A 131 -12.75 8.40 9.38
CA SER A 131 -13.99 8.85 8.73
C SER A 131 -13.77 9.41 7.32
N ASP A 132 -12.56 9.87 7.02
CA ASP A 132 -12.21 10.53 5.76
C ASP A 132 -11.75 9.52 4.69
N LEU A 133 -11.63 8.23 5.04
CA LEU A 133 -11.15 7.18 4.14
C LEU A 133 -11.94 7.14 2.82
N THR A 134 -13.26 7.27 2.87
CA THR A 134 -14.09 7.22 1.66
C THR A 134 -13.79 8.38 0.71
N ASP A 135 -13.65 9.59 1.26
CA ASP A 135 -13.33 10.79 0.47
C ASP A 135 -11.89 10.74 -0.06
N MET A 136 -10.95 10.26 0.76
CA MET A 136 -9.56 10.05 0.35
C MET A 136 -9.45 9.09 -0.83
N LEU A 137 -10.09 7.92 -0.76
CA LEU A 137 -10.06 6.94 -1.86
C LEU A 137 -10.73 7.49 -3.12
N ALA A 138 -11.86 8.19 -2.97
CA ALA A 138 -12.53 8.84 -4.10
C ALA A 138 -11.65 9.94 -4.73
N TYR A 139 -10.82 10.62 -3.93
CA TYR A 139 -9.93 11.66 -4.41
C TYR A 139 -8.76 11.03 -5.18
N LEU A 140 -8.18 9.95 -4.64
CA LEU A 140 -7.12 9.21 -5.32
C LEU A 140 -7.56 8.70 -6.69
N SER A 141 -8.70 8.01 -6.79
CA SER A 141 -9.22 7.52 -8.08
C SER A 141 -9.58 8.65 -9.07
N ALA A 142 -9.88 9.86 -8.58
CA ALA A 142 -10.19 11.00 -9.45
C ALA A 142 -8.94 11.75 -9.95
N ASN A 143 -7.83 11.68 -9.23
CA ASN A 143 -6.67 12.55 -9.46
C ASN A 143 -5.38 11.78 -9.82
N ILE A 144 -5.23 10.54 -9.35
CA ILE A 144 -4.11 9.66 -9.71
C ILE A 144 -4.57 8.78 -10.86
N THR A 145 -4.65 9.35 -12.06
CA THR A 145 -5.28 8.70 -13.23
C THR A 145 -4.29 8.16 -14.27
N LYS A 146 -3.00 8.10 -13.91
CA LYS A 146 -1.97 7.55 -14.77
C LYS A 146 -1.80 6.07 -14.44
N LYS A 147 -2.32 5.20 -15.32
CA LYS A 147 -2.29 3.75 -15.13
C LYS A 147 -0.90 3.24 -14.74
N GLY A 148 -0.88 2.44 -13.68
CA GLY A 148 0.29 1.83 -13.07
C GLY A 148 1.02 2.72 -12.07
N VAL A 149 0.58 3.96 -11.84
CA VAL A 149 1.18 4.84 -10.83
C VAL A 149 0.71 4.45 -9.44
N THR A 150 1.68 4.40 -8.52
CA THR A 150 1.48 4.08 -7.10
C THR A 150 1.75 5.30 -6.24
N VAL A 151 0.87 5.52 -5.26
CA VAL A 151 1.07 6.44 -4.14
C VAL A 151 0.75 5.72 -2.82
N VAL A 152 1.20 6.29 -1.72
CA VAL A 152 0.81 5.86 -0.38
C VAL A 152 0.28 7.05 0.41
N ALA A 153 -0.85 6.87 1.08
CA ALA A 153 -1.43 7.86 1.98
C ALA A 153 -1.42 7.31 3.40
N ASN A 154 -0.92 8.09 4.37
CA ASN A 154 -1.00 7.73 5.79
C ASN A 154 -2.30 8.30 6.38
N LEU A 155 -3.05 7.46 7.08
CA LEU A 155 -4.34 7.80 7.67
C LEU A 155 -4.51 7.05 8.99
N ASP A 156 -4.71 7.81 10.08
CA ASP A 156 -5.00 7.26 11.42
C ASP A 156 -4.02 6.17 11.92
N GLY A 157 -2.73 6.31 11.58
CA GLY A 157 -1.67 5.37 11.96
C GLY A 157 -1.49 4.16 11.04
N ASP A 158 -2.29 4.08 9.96
CA ASP A 158 -2.17 3.08 8.91
C ASP A 158 -1.70 3.70 7.60
N ALA A 159 -1.18 2.88 6.69
CA ALA A 159 -0.78 3.29 5.36
C ALA A 159 -1.65 2.62 4.30
N TYR A 160 -2.11 3.41 3.34
CA TYR A 160 -2.97 2.97 2.25
C TYR A 160 -2.18 3.08 0.94
N VAL A 161 -1.70 1.95 0.43
CA VAL A 161 -0.97 1.88 -0.84
C VAL A 161 -2.00 1.75 -1.96
N PHE A 162 -2.07 2.78 -2.80
CA PHE A 162 -2.98 2.87 -3.93
C PHE A 162 -2.20 2.78 -5.24
N GLN A 163 -2.62 1.91 -6.15
CA GLN A 163 -2.11 1.87 -7.51
C GLN A 163 -3.24 1.99 -8.52
N ASP A 164 -3.18 3.02 -9.36
CA ASP A 164 -4.14 3.24 -10.43
C ASP A 164 -4.06 2.10 -11.45
N GLY A 165 -5.13 1.31 -11.57
CA GLY A 165 -5.23 0.23 -12.54
C GLY A 165 -6.08 0.62 -13.76
N GLY A 166 -6.57 1.85 -13.80
CA GLY A 166 -7.53 2.37 -14.76
C GLY A 166 -8.98 2.13 -14.31
N THR A 167 -9.53 0.95 -14.58
CA THR A 167 -10.92 0.60 -14.15
C THR A 167 -10.96 -0.25 -12.89
N LYS A 168 -9.79 -0.71 -12.43
CA LYS A 168 -9.61 -1.64 -11.32
C LYS A 168 -8.39 -1.20 -10.53
N ASP A 169 -8.58 -0.21 -9.67
CA ASP A 169 -7.51 0.30 -8.83
C ASP A 169 -7.19 -0.70 -7.73
N THR A 170 -5.91 -0.86 -7.46
CA THR A 170 -5.43 -1.69 -6.36
C THR A 170 -5.32 -0.83 -5.10
N LEU A 171 -5.83 -1.34 -3.98
CA LEU A 171 -5.67 -0.73 -2.67
C LEU A 171 -5.18 -1.77 -1.66
N VAL A 172 -4.26 -1.38 -0.78
CA VAL A 172 -3.76 -2.23 0.31
C VAL A 172 -3.63 -1.39 1.57
N GLN A 173 -4.15 -1.87 2.69
CA GLN A 173 -3.95 -1.26 3.99
C GLN A 173 -2.83 -1.98 4.75
N LEU A 174 -1.80 -1.24 5.14
CA LEU A 174 -0.78 -1.69 6.09
C LEU A 174 -1.16 -1.17 7.48
N ILE A 175 -1.55 -2.07 8.37
CA ILE A 175 -2.09 -1.75 9.68
C ILE A 175 -0.96 -1.46 10.67
N GLY A 176 -1.06 -0.33 11.38
CA GLY A 176 -0.11 0.12 12.39
C GLY A 176 1.23 0.58 11.80
N VAL A 177 1.22 0.97 10.52
CA VAL A 177 2.40 1.34 9.75
C VAL A 177 2.17 2.72 9.13
N THR A 178 3.13 3.63 9.33
CA THR A 178 3.19 4.93 8.64
C THR A 178 4.40 4.97 7.74
N VAL A 179 4.22 5.45 6.51
CA VAL A 179 5.22 5.36 5.43
C VAL A 179 5.80 6.72 5.12
N ASP A 180 7.12 6.81 5.06
CA ASP A 180 7.86 8.04 4.78
C ASP A 180 8.24 8.14 3.30
N SER A 181 8.38 7.01 2.59
CA SER A 181 8.64 6.99 1.15
C SER A 181 8.31 5.64 0.49
N LEU A 182 8.13 5.68 -0.83
CA LEU A 182 8.13 4.50 -1.69
C LEU A 182 9.45 4.40 -2.46
N SER A 183 9.92 3.18 -2.68
CA SER A 183 11.11 2.93 -3.50
C SER A 183 10.92 1.76 -4.45
N ASN A 184 11.40 1.89 -5.69
CA ASN A 184 11.44 0.82 -6.69
C ASN A 184 12.88 0.47 -7.11
N THR A 185 13.88 1.04 -6.44
CA THR A 185 15.32 0.86 -6.70
C THR A 185 16.03 0.07 -5.58
N GLY A 186 15.28 -0.51 -4.64
CA GLY A 186 15.79 -1.34 -3.54
C GLY A 186 16.47 -2.65 -3.95
N LEU A 187 17.08 -3.33 -2.97
CA LEU A 187 18.03 -4.45 -3.14
C LEU A 187 17.42 -5.81 -3.56
N ALA A 188 16.15 -5.86 -4.01
CA ALA A 188 15.59 -7.05 -4.64
C ALA A 188 14.84 -6.67 -5.93
N VAL A 189 15.05 -7.49 -6.96
CA VAL A 189 14.37 -7.37 -8.25
C VAL A 189 12.85 -7.56 -8.03
N ASP A 190 12.05 -6.70 -8.66
CA ASP A 190 10.60 -6.83 -8.84
C ASP A 190 9.64 -6.44 -7.69
N GLY A 191 9.45 -5.15 -7.35
CA GLY A 191 8.32 -4.71 -6.50
C GLY A 191 8.37 -3.24 -6.08
N VAL A 192 7.43 -2.79 -5.24
CA VAL A 192 7.47 -1.49 -4.55
C VAL A 192 7.80 -1.73 -3.08
N TRP A 193 8.88 -1.09 -2.62
CA TRP A 193 9.26 -1.04 -1.22
C TRP A 193 8.57 0.13 -0.54
N VAL A 194 8.20 -0.11 0.70
CA VAL A 194 7.56 0.83 1.58
C VAL A 194 8.58 1.12 2.69
N VAL A 195 8.99 2.38 2.82
CA VAL A 195 10.11 2.85 3.67
C VAL A 195 9.58 3.89 4.64
#